data_AF-A0AAN4ZIE7-F1
#
_entry.id   AF-A0AAN4ZIE7-F1
#
_cell.length_a   1.000
_cell.length_b   1.000
_cell.length_c   1.000
_cell.angle_alpha   90.00
_cell.angle_beta   90.00
_cell.angle_gamma   90.00
#
_symmetry.space_group_name_H-M   'P 1'
#
loop_
_entity.id
_entity.type
_entity.pdbx_description
1 polymer ?
#
loop_
_entity_poly.entity_id
_entity_poly.type
_entity_poly.pdbx_seq_one_letter_code
_entity_poly.pdbx_strand_id
1 'polypeptide(L)'
;SLILSLSFAVDDNSQFLFNNAALCGEPFADPVWIPVLDMCDISCDPLKEYCVENEELKQMCKQMPEECQRGFSEYLARKWTKGEGRGIKRRSTGGGRRL
;
A
#
# COMPACT_ATOMS: atom_id res chain seq x y z
N SER A 1 -3.99 4.05 -17.26
CA SER A 1 -2.68 3.99 -16.59
C SER A 1 -2.65 4.37 -15.12
N LEU A 2 -3.56 5.22 -14.59
CA LEU A 2 -3.56 5.60 -13.16
C LEU A 2 -4.14 4.53 -12.20
N ILE A 3 -5.05 3.70 -12.69
CA ILE A 3 -5.76 2.68 -11.87
C ILE A 3 -4.81 1.57 -11.39
N LEU A 4 -3.79 1.23 -12.19
CA LEU A 4 -2.81 0.20 -11.84
C LEU A 4 -1.96 0.63 -10.63
N SER A 5 -1.56 1.90 -10.57
CA SER A 5 -0.71 2.44 -9.50
C SER A 5 -1.39 2.41 -8.14
N LEU A 6 -2.71 2.65 -8.11
CA LEU A 6 -3.48 2.74 -6.87
C LEU A 6 -3.69 1.36 -6.24
N SER A 7 -3.97 0.35 -7.07
CA SER A 7 -4.18 -1.03 -6.60
C SER A 7 -2.90 -1.67 -6.04
N PHE A 8 -1.72 -1.34 -6.58
CA PHE A 8 -0.44 -1.77 -5.99
C PHE A 8 -0.18 -1.15 -4.62
N ALA A 9 -0.51 0.14 -4.46
CA ALA A 9 -0.30 0.83 -3.20
C ALA A 9 -1.15 0.27 -2.05
N VAL A 10 -2.33 -0.30 -2.34
CA VAL A 10 -3.22 -0.92 -1.34
C VAL A 10 -2.61 -2.23 -0.79
N ASP A 11 -2.13 -3.13 -1.66
CA ASP A 11 -1.49 -4.38 -1.22
C ASP A 11 -0.22 -4.08 -0.41
N ASP A 12 0.60 -3.16 -0.91
CA ASP A 12 1.82 -2.70 -0.24
C ASP A 12 1.53 -2.07 1.14
N ASN A 13 0.44 -1.31 1.25
CA ASN A 13 0.02 -0.67 2.49
C ASN A 13 -0.31 -1.73 3.54
N SER A 14 -1.14 -2.70 3.17
CA SER A 14 -1.57 -3.77 4.08
C SER A 14 -0.39 -4.60 4.62
N GLN A 15 0.54 -4.96 3.74
CA GLN A 15 1.77 -5.67 4.14
C GLN A 15 2.67 -4.80 5.01
N PHE A 16 2.77 -3.50 4.72
CA PHE A 16 3.59 -2.59 5.51
C PHE A 16 3.02 -2.41 6.93
N LEU A 17 1.71 -2.22 7.05
CA LEU A 17 1.02 -2.12 8.34
C LEU A 17 1.23 -3.35 9.21
N PHE A 18 1.10 -4.55 8.62
CA PHE A 18 1.30 -5.80 9.34
C PHE A 18 2.73 -5.95 9.87
N ASN A 19 3.72 -5.67 9.02
CA ASN A 19 5.14 -5.81 9.40
C ASN A 19 5.64 -4.70 10.32
N ASN A 20 4.91 -3.60 10.45
CA ASN A 20 5.31 -2.42 11.22
C ASN A 20 4.20 -1.97 12.17
N ALA A 21 3.43 -2.89 12.73
CA ALA A 21 2.27 -2.59 13.57
C ALA A 21 2.60 -1.58 14.69
N ALA A 22 3.74 -1.75 15.38
CA ALA A 22 4.17 -0.86 16.46
C ALA A 22 4.43 0.58 15.98
N LEU A 23 4.93 0.75 14.75
CA LEU A 23 5.12 2.08 14.13
C LEU A 23 3.79 2.68 13.69
N CYS A 24 2.85 1.83 13.27
CA CYS A 24 1.57 2.22 12.68
C CYS A 24 0.41 2.28 13.68
N GLY A 25 0.73 2.24 14.98
CA GLY A 25 -0.25 2.41 16.05
C GLY A 25 -1.08 1.16 16.35
N GLU A 26 -0.51 -0.04 16.12
CA GLU A 26 -1.12 -1.34 16.38
C GLU A 26 -2.51 -1.49 15.72
N PRO A 27 -2.59 -1.40 14.38
CA PRO A 27 -3.87 -1.36 13.66
C PRO A 27 -4.76 -2.60 13.86
N PHE A 28 -4.18 -3.71 14.35
CA PHE A 28 -4.87 -4.97 14.62
C PHE A 28 -5.23 -5.17 16.11
N ALA A 29 -4.93 -4.20 16.98
CA ALA A 29 -5.21 -4.29 18.41
C ALA A 29 -6.61 -3.78 18.79
N ASP A 30 -7.31 -3.09 17.89
CA ASP A 30 -8.68 -2.62 18.10
C ASP A 30 -9.67 -3.77 17.89
N PRO A 31 -10.40 -4.21 18.94
CA PRO A 31 -11.34 -5.33 18.82
C PRO A 31 -12.63 -4.97 18.09
N VAL A 32 -12.92 -3.68 17.90
CA VAL A 32 -14.14 -3.19 17.24
C VAL A 32 -13.90 -2.94 15.76
N TRP A 33 -12.70 -2.47 15.40
CA TRP A 33 -12.35 -2.06 14.05
C TRP A 33 -11.22 -2.91 13.49
N ILE A 34 -11.56 -3.82 12.58
CA ILE A 34 -10.62 -4.76 11.97
C ILE A 34 -10.14 -4.22 10.62
N PRO A 35 -8.83 -4.15 10.36
CA PRO A 35 -8.32 -3.77 9.05
C PRO A 35 -8.85 -4.68 7.93
N VAL A 36 -9.40 -4.07 6.89
CA VAL A 36 -9.83 -4.77 5.67
C VAL A 36 -8.79 -4.51 4.57
N LEU A 37 -8.21 -5.58 4.05
CA LEU A 37 -7.08 -5.51 3.12
C LEU A 37 -7.57 -5.09 1.73
N ASP A 38 -8.20 -6.02 1.02
CA ASP A 38 -8.65 -5.95 -0.37
C ASP A 38 -10.19 -5.84 -0.50
N MET A 39 -10.88 -5.77 0.64
CA MET A 39 -12.34 -5.69 0.73
C MET A 39 -12.85 -4.29 1.09
N CYS A 40 -12.03 -3.25 0.90
CA CYS A 40 -12.46 -1.88 1.14
C CYS A 40 -13.35 -1.39 -0.01
N ASP A 41 -14.64 -1.19 0.25
CA ASP A 41 -15.62 -0.66 -0.69
C ASP A 41 -15.58 0.88 -0.75
N ILE A 42 -14.96 1.52 0.24
CA ILE A 42 -14.71 2.96 0.29
C ILE A 42 -13.30 3.32 -0.20
N SER A 43 -13.11 4.57 -0.63
CA SER A 43 -11.80 5.03 -1.13
C SER A 43 -10.99 5.70 -0.02
N CYS A 44 -10.02 4.99 0.54
CA CYS A 44 -9.00 5.57 1.44
C CYS A 44 -7.74 5.98 0.66
N ASP A 45 -6.99 6.98 1.15
CA ASP A 45 -5.67 7.31 0.61
C ASP A 45 -4.65 6.24 1.05
N PRO A 46 -4.17 5.36 0.16
CA PRO A 46 -3.31 4.25 0.56
C PRO A 46 -1.95 4.73 1.10
N LEU A 47 -1.55 5.99 0.90
CA LEU A 47 -0.32 6.54 1.45
C LEU A 47 -0.49 7.09 2.87
N LYS A 48 -1.72 7.35 3.31
CA LYS A 48 -2.00 8.04 4.58
C LYS A 48 -2.97 7.30 5.50
N GLU A 49 -3.77 6.42 4.94
CA GLU A 49 -4.92 5.82 5.58
C GLU A 49 -4.95 4.31 5.34
N TYR A 50 -5.69 3.62 6.19
CA TYR A 50 -6.02 2.21 6.04
C TYR A 50 -7.50 2.00 6.33
N CYS A 51 -8.08 1.03 5.65
CA CYS A 51 -9.50 0.74 5.75
C CYS A 51 -9.75 -0.22 6.90
N VAL A 52 -10.78 0.05 7.70
CA VAL A 52 -11.24 -0.85 8.76
C VAL A 52 -12.73 -1.07 8.63
N GLU A 53 -13.20 -2.21 9.11
CA GLU A 53 -14.61 -2.60 9.20
C GLU A 53 -14.97 -2.99 10.63
N ASN A 54 -16.21 -2.71 11.04
CA ASN A 54 -16.75 -3.13 12.33
C ASN A 54 -17.75 -4.28 12.22
N GLU A 55 -18.23 -4.77 13.36
CA GLU A 55 -19.23 -5.87 13.43
C GLU A 55 -20.58 -5.53 12.77
N GLU A 56 -20.87 -4.26 12.51
CA GLU A 56 -22.07 -3.80 11.79
C GLU A 56 -21.84 -3.68 10.27
N LEU A 57 -20.70 -4.17 9.75
CA LEU A 57 -20.28 -4.04 8.34
C LEU A 57 -20.12 -2.58 7.88
N LYS A 58 -19.83 -1.66 8.80
CA LYS A 58 -19.50 -0.26 8.47
C LYS A 58 -18.01 -0.15 8.25
N GLN A 59 -17.63 0.48 7.14
CA GLN A 59 -16.23 0.76 6.82
C GLN A 59 -15.87 2.22 7.10
N MET A 60 -14.62 2.45 7.51
CA MET A 60 -14.05 3.80 7.58
C MET A 60 -12.55 3.79 7.29
N CYS A 61 -12.03 4.95 6.89
CA CYS A 61 -10.60 5.18 6.75
C CYS A 61 -10.03 5.65 8.09
N LYS A 62 -9.08 4.89 8.65
CA LYS A 62 -8.29 5.30 9.79
C LYS A 62 -6.96 5.90 9.31
N GLN A 63 -6.58 7.02 9.89
CA GLN A 63 -5.33 7.69 9.56
C GLN A 63 -4.15 6.97 10.22
N MET A 64 -3.09 6.75 9.44
CA MET A 64 -1.82 6.25 9.96
C MET A 64 -1.10 7.35 10.76
N PRO A 65 -0.34 7.00 11.81
CA PRO A 65 0.58 7.94 12.44
C PRO A 65 1.58 8.53 11.43
N GLU A 66 1.99 9.78 11.59
CA GLU A 66 2.90 10.46 10.64
C GLU A 66 4.20 9.68 10.40
N GLU A 67 4.73 9.04 11.44
CA GLU A 67 5.94 8.23 11.34
C GLU A 67 5.74 6.97 10.49
N CYS A 68 4.56 6.35 10.58
CA CYS A 68 4.18 5.23 9.72
C CYS A 68 3.99 5.70 8.27
N GLN A 69 3.34 6.83 8.03
CA GLN A 69 3.18 7.41 6.67
C GLN A 69 4.53 7.68 6.01
N ARG A 70 5.48 8.25 6.77
CA ARG A 70 6.85 8.48 6.31
C ARG A 70 7.57 7.16 6.01
N GLY A 71 7.50 6.20 6.95
CA GLY A 71 8.09 4.88 6.77
C GLY A 71 7.55 4.14 5.54
N PHE A 72 6.25 4.25 5.30
CA PHE A 72 5.61 3.64 4.14
C PHE A 72 6.03 4.30 2.82
N SER A 73 6.10 5.63 2.79
CA SER A 73 6.59 6.39 1.63
C SER A 73 8.03 6.00 1.28
N GLU A 74 8.89 5.81 2.29
CA GLU A 74 10.25 5.32 2.09
C GLU A 74 10.31 3.87 1.61
N TYR A 75 9.46 3.00 2.18
CA TYR A 75 9.33 1.60 1.75
C TYR A 75 8.99 1.52 0.27
N LEU A 76 7.98 2.27 -0.18
CA LEU A 76 7.60 2.35 -1.58
C LEU A 76 8.78 2.87 -2.42
N ALA A 77 9.39 4.01 -2.06
CA ALA A 77 10.53 4.54 -2.81
C ALA A 77 11.66 3.51 -3.00
N ARG A 78 11.95 2.70 -1.97
CA ARG A 78 12.96 1.62 -2.04
C ARG A 78 12.52 0.45 -2.92
N LYS A 79 11.27 0.02 -2.83
CA LYS A 79 10.72 -1.09 -3.64
C LYS A 79 10.69 -0.75 -5.13
N TRP A 80 10.33 0.49 -5.45
CA TRP A 80 10.23 0.99 -6.83
C TRP A 80 11.62 1.30 -7.44
N THR A 81 12.61 1.72 -6.65
CA THR A 81 13.99 1.93 -7.12
C THR A 81 14.75 0.64 -7.38
N LYS A 82 14.46 -0.45 -6.64
CA LYS A 82 15.12 -1.76 -6.81
C LYS A 82 14.59 -2.60 -7.98
N GLY A 83 13.60 -2.13 -8.74
CA GLY A 83 13.08 -2.86 -9.91
C GLY A 83 12.25 -4.11 -9.57
N GLU A 84 11.90 -4.32 -8.30
CA GLU A 84 10.93 -5.35 -7.87
C GLU A 84 9.47 -4.93 -8.11
N GLY A 85 9.25 -3.80 -8.78
CA GLY A 85 7.99 -3.51 -9.48
C GLY A 85 7.83 -4.44 -10.68
N ARG A 86 7.41 -5.69 -10.46
CA ARG A 86 6.96 -6.60 -11.52
C ARG A 86 5.73 -5.97 -12.20
N GLY A 87 5.95 -5.22 -13.29
CA GLY A 87 4.82 -4.63 -14.01
C GLY A 87 5.10 -3.68 -15.16
N ILE A 88 6.34 -3.29 -15.47
CA ILE A 88 6.62 -2.51 -16.69
C ILE A 88 7.65 -3.27 -17.52
N LYS A 89 7.15 -4.06 -18.48
CA LYS A 89 7.95 -4.60 -19.58
C LYS A 89 8.49 -3.40 -20.36
N ARG A 90 9.69 -2.93 -20.01
CA ARG A 90 10.44 -1.99 -20.84
C ARG A 90 10.56 -2.64 -22.20
N ARG A 91 9.86 -2.08 -23.20
CA ARG A 91 10.05 -2.45 -24.59
C ARG A 91 11.51 -2.14 -24.88
N SER A 92 12.33 -3.18 -24.93
CA SER A 92 13.74 -3.09 -25.27
C SER A 92 13.83 -2.46 -26.66
N THR A 93 14.27 -1.21 -26.74
CA THR A 93 14.82 -0.65 -27.96
C THR A 93 16.17 -1.33 -28.16
N GLY A 94 16.18 -2.43 -28.92
CA GLY A 94 17.38 -3.19 -29.20
C GLY A 94 17.30 -3.85 -30.57
N GLY A 95 17.99 -3.24 -31.55
CA GLY A 95 18.34 -3.85 -32.83
C GLY A 95 18.52 -2.78 -33.91
N GLY A 96 19.71 -2.45 -34.38
CA GLY A 96 21.04 -2.95 -34.09
C GLY A 96 22.07 -2.24 -34.96
N ARG A 97 23.35 -2.34 -34.61
CA ARG A 97 24.45 -2.24 -35.57
C ARG A 97 25.62 -3.03 -34.98
N ARG A 98 25.89 -4.20 -35.57
CA ARG A 98 27.20 -4.85 -35.45
C ARG A 98 28.15 -4.14 -36.41
N LEU A 99 29.41 -4.14 -35.99
CA LEU A 99 30.61 -3.68 -36.69
C LEU A 99 30.63 -4.05 -38.17
#